data_AF-A0A427SYA5-F1
#
_entry.id   AF-A0A427SYA5-F1
#
_cell.length_a   1.000
_cell.length_b   1.000
_cell.length_c   1.000
_cell.angle_alpha   90.00
_cell.angle_beta   90.00
_cell.angle_gamma   90.00
#
_symmetry.space_group_name_H-M   'P 1'
#
loop_
_entity.id
_entity.type
_entity.pdbx_description
1 polymer ?
#
loop_
_entity_poly.entity_id
_entity_poly.type
_entity_poly.pdbx_seq_one_letter_code
_entity_poly.pdbx_strand_id
1 'polypeptide(L)'
;MRTICQAAALSAALLFGGASVASAATAPTEVYSEVTAADIADPGAVLTDSAADLVAARTANQAISWFSSRNGSTAYQGYCERAVRLAWNRTTHHASAIEHWRSSDGARHTTGTPPRGAFVFWNISAYGHVGIADGNGGVWATSVNGAIGHARQGYFAHYLGWKPGNSN
;
A
#
# COMPACT_ATOMS: atom_id res chain seq x y z
N MET A 1 49.25 -60.97 -47.45
CA MET A 1 49.97 -60.34 -48.58
C MET A 1 49.61 -58.85 -48.57
N ARG A 2 50.57 -58.01 -48.15
CA ARG A 2 51.30 -57.04 -49.00
C ARG A 2 50.36 -56.10 -49.77
N THR A 3 50.10 -54.85 -49.35
CA THR A 3 50.91 -53.59 -49.38
C THR A 3 50.31 -52.63 -50.43
N ILE A 4 50.47 -51.31 -50.22
CA ILE A 4 50.51 -50.18 -51.22
C ILE A 4 49.15 -49.47 -51.41
N CYS A 5 48.95 -48.14 -51.35
CA CYS A 5 49.78 -46.92 -51.12
C CYS A 5 48.81 -45.80 -50.64
N GLN A 6 49.12 -45.05 -49.58
CA GLN A 6 49.73 -43.71 -49.61
C GLN A 6 49.17 -42.72 -50.66
N ALA A 7 48.59 -41.62 -50.17
CA ALA A 7 48.96 -40.26 -50.57
C ALA A 7 48.62 -39.29 -49.43
N ALA A 8 49.67 -38.67 -48.89
CA ALA A 8 49.61 -37.62 -47.89
C ALA A 8 49.40 -36.26 -48.56
N ALA A 9 48.73 -35.33 -47.86
CA ALA A 9 49.04 -33.91 -47.95
C ALA A 9 48.78 -33.25 -46.59
N LEU A 10 49.87 -32.81 -45.98
CA LEU A 10 49.94 -31.94 -44.79
C LEU A 10 49.64 -30.49 -45.17
N SER A 11 49.02 -29.74 -44.25
CA SER A 11 49.34 -28.36 -43.78
C SER A 11 48.05 -27.74 -43.23
N ALA A 12 47.85 -27.50 -41.93
CA ALA A 12 48.55 -26.67 -40.94
C ALA A 12 47.83 -25.32 -40.71
N ALA A 13 47.47 -25.08 -39.44
CA ALA A 13 47.26 -23.78 -38.76
C ALA A 13 46.07 -22.89 -39.20
N LEU A 14 45.38 -22.10 -38.37
CA LEU A 14 45.36 -21.79 -36.93
C LEU A 14 44.13 -20.87 -36.66
N LEU A 15 43.60 -20.94 -35.43
CA LEU A 15 42.98 -19.86 -34.63
C LEU A 15 41.53 -19.37 -34.85
N PHE A 16 40.78 -19.57 -33.75
CA PHE A 16 39.70 -18.79 -33.11
C PHE A 16 39.06 -17.60 -33.84
N GLY A 17 37.73 -17.62 -33.88
CA GLY A 17 36.87 -16.44 -34.02
C GLY A 17 35.42 -16.84 -33.72
N GLY A 18 34.91 -16.42 -32.57
CA GLY A 18 33.55 -16.74 -32.13
C GLY A 18 32.47 -16.10 -33.01
N ALA A 19 31.33 -16.77 -33.10
CA ALA A 19 30.06 -16.15 -33.45
C ALA A 19 28.97 -16.81 -32.61
N SER A 20 28.35 -15.95 -31.81
CA SER A 20 27.30 -16.22 -30.83
C SER A 20 26.07 -16.84 -31.48
N VAL A 21 25.52 -17.89 -30.88
CA VAL A 21 24.14 -18.29 -31.13
C VAL A 21 23.21 -17.20 -30.59
N ALA A 22 22.61 -16.43 -31.48
CA ALA A 22 21.51 -15.54 -31.12
C ALA A 22 20.26 -16.41 -30.87
N SER A 23 20.02 -16.77 -29.61
CA SER A 23 18.69 -17.16 -29.17
C SER A 23 17.75 -15.98 -29.39
N ALA A 24 16.82 -16.11 -30.32
CA ALA A 24 15.68 -15.21 -30.41
C ALA A 24 14.81 -15.42 -29.16
N ALA A 25 15.02 -14.57 -28.15
CA ALA A 25 14.10 -14.44 -27.04
C ALA A 25 12.84 -13.72 -27.57
N THR A 26 11.71 -14.44 -27.61
CA THR A 26 10.38 -13.85 -27.72
C THR A 26 10.21 -12.81 -26.61
N ALA A 27 10.03 -11.55 -27.00
CA ALA A 27 9.67 -10.47 -26.08
C ALA A 27 8.31 -10.79 -25.41
N PRO A 28 8.11 -10.45 -24.13
CA PRO A 28 6.81 -10.60 -23.50
C PRO A 28 5.85 -9.62 -24.19
N THR A 29 4.70 -10.13 -24.63
CA THR A 29 3.58 -9.31 -25.09
C THR A 29 3.08 -8.56 -23.86
N GLU A 30 3.41 -7.27 -23.75
CA GLU A 30 2.89 -6.44 -22.68
C GLU A 30 1.38 -6.33 -22.82
N VAL A 31 0.67 -6.84 -21.83
CA VAL A 31 -0.77 -6.71 -21.69
C VAL A 31 -1.04 -5.29 -21.21
N TYR A 32 -1.01 -4.33 -22.13
CA TYR A 32 -1.52 -3.00 -21.87
C TYR A 32 -3.02 -3.00 -22.18
N SER A 33 -3.85 -2.93 -21.13
CA SER A 33 -5.25 -2.55 -21.30
C SER A 33 -5.30 -1.06 -21.63
N GLU A 34 -5.92 -0.71 -22.75
CA GLU A 34 -6.15 0.68 -23.13
C GLU A 34 -7.06 1.35 -22.08
N VAL A 35 -6.64 2.50 -21.57
CA VAL A 35 -7.45 3.32 -20.67
C VAL A 35 -8.68 3.80 -21.43
N THR A 36 -9.88 3.46 -20.93
CA THR A 36 -11.15 3.77 -21.59
C THR A 36 -11.75 5.07 -21.05
N ALA A 37 -12.72 5.63 -21.78
CA ALA A 37 -13.48 6.79 -21.31
C ALA A 37 -14.24 6.53 -19.99
N ALA A 38 -14.50 5.27 -19.64
CA ALA A 38 -15.09 4.90 -18.36
C ALA A 38 -14.10 5.07 -17.19
N ASP A 39 -12.81 4.83 -17.43
CA ASP A 39 -11.74 5.02 -16.44
C ASP A 39 -11.50 6.51 -16.14
N ILE A 40 -11.67 7.38 -17.15
CA ILE A 40 -11.58 8.85 -17.01
C ILE A 40 -12.80 9.44 -16.25
N ALA A 41 -13.94 8.76 -16.29
CA ALA A 41 -15.19 9.23 -15.69
C ALA A 41 -15.36 8.85 -14.22
N ASP A 42 -14.45 8.03 -13.66
CA ASP A 42 -14.45 7.68 -12.24
C ASP A 42 -13.61 8.70 -11.43
N PRO A 43 -14.22 9.54 -10.58
CA PRO A 43 -13.47 10.45 -9.71
C PRO A 43 -12.62 9.72 -8.65
N GLY A 44 -12.72 8.39 -8.55
CA GLY A 44 -11.79 7.53 -7.81
C GLY A 44 -10.51 7.15 -8.57
N ALA A 45 -10.43 7.38 -9.88
CA ALA A 45 -9.31 7.01 -10.75
C ALA A 45 -8.17 8.04 -10.76
N VAL A 46 -7.92 8.71 -9.63
CA VAL A 46 -6.62 9.37 -9.42
C VAL A 46 -5.60 8.25 -9.19
N LEU A 47 -5.06 7.73 -10.29
CA LEU A 47 -3.92 6.83 -10.25
C LEU A 47 -2.77 7.60 -9.61
N THR A 48 -2.36 7.12 -8.45
CA THR A 48 -1.11 7.55 -7.85
C THR A 48 0.02 7.03 -8.75
N ASP A 49 0.88 7.91 -9.26
CA ASP A 49 1.87 7.55 -10.29
C ASP A 49 2.95 6.55 -9.83
N SER A 50 3.02 6.22 -8.53
CA SER A 50 3.96 5.24 -8.01
C SER A 50 3.29 3.92 -7.62
N ALA A 51 3.96 2.81 -7.95
CA ALA A 51 3.57 1.49 -7.46
C ALA A 51 3.49 1.42 -5.92
N ALA A 52 4.31 2.21 -5.22
CA ALA A 52 4.28 2.32 -3.77
C ALA A 52 2.96 2.92 -3.26
N ASP A 53 2.46 3.96 -3.92
CA ASP A 53 1.19 4.59 -3.57
C ASP A 53 0.00 3.69 -3.92
N LEU A 54 0.08 2.91 -5.01
CA LEU A 54 -0.94 1.90 -5.33
C LEU A 54 -0.96 0.77 -4.30
N VAL A 55 0.21 0.32 -3.83
CA VAL A 55 0.32 -0.64 -2.72
C VAL A 55 -0.22 -0.03 -1.42
N ALA A 56 0.08 1.25 -1.15
CA ALA A 56 -0.46 1.99 -0.01
C ALA A 56 -1.98 2.14 -0.07
N ALA A 57 -2.56 2.41 -1.24
CA ALA A 57 -4.00 2.49 -1.45
C ALA A 57 -4.68 1.12 -1.31
N ARG A 58 -4.06 0.05 -1.84
CA ARG A 58 -4.54 -1.33 -1.64
C ARG A 58 -4.51 -1.72 -0.16
N THR A 59 -3.49 -1.31 0.59
CA THR A 59 -3.40 -1.56 2.03
C THR A 59 -4.37 -0.67 2.83
N ALA A 60 -4.64 0.56 2.40
CA ALA A 60 -5.72 1.40 2.93
C ALA A 60 -7.09 0.74 2.75
N ASN A 61 -7.35 0.14 1.58
CA ASN A 61 -8.56 -0.63 1.32
C ASN A 61 -8.70 -1.82 2.26
N GLN A 62 -7.61 -2.53 2.56
CA GLN A 62 -7.61 -3.63 3.52
C GLN A 62 -7.91 -3.14 4.94
N ALA A 63 -7.32 -2.03 5.36
CA ALA A 63 -7.58 -1.46 6.68
C ALA A 63 -9.04 -0.99 6.84
N ILE A 64 -9.60 -0.36 5.81
CA ILE A 64 -11.01 0.02 5.77
C ILE A 64 -11.92 -1.22 5.71
N SER A 65 -11.55 -2.26 4.97
CA SER A 65 -12.27 -3.54 4.94
C SER A 65 -12.29 -4.20 6.33
N TRP A 66 -11.19 -4.10 7.07
CA TRP A 66 -11.09 -4.63 8.43
C TRP A 66 -12.10 -3.95 9.38
N PHE A 67 -12.23 -2.62 9.31
CA PHE A 67 -13.21 -1.89 10.12
C PHE A 67 -14.65 -2.15 9.66
N SER A 68 -14.90 -2.06 8.35
CA SER A 68 -16.25 -2.25 7.80
C SER A 68 -16.81 -3.65 8.03
N SER A 69 -15.99 -4.70 7.94
CA SER A 69 -16.37 -6.07 8.32
C SER A 69 -16.68 -6.25 9.82
N ARG A 70 -16.37 -5.24 10.64
CA ARG A 70 -16.62 -5.21 12.10
C ARG A 70 -17.61 -4.12 12.50
N ASN A 71 -18.31 -3.50 11.55
CA ASN A 71 -19.31 -2.47 11.83
C ASN A 71 -20.35 -2.97 12.85
N GLY A 72 -20.62 -2.18 13.88
CA GLY A 72 -21.50 -2.52 14.99
C GLY A 72 -20.85 -3.36 16.11
N SER A 73 -19.60 -3.80 15.96
CA SER A 73 -18.90 -4.55 17.01
C SER A 73 -18.49 -3.67 18.19
N THR A 74 -18.67 -4.15 19.42
CA THR A 74 -18.12 -3.50 20.63
C THR A 74 -16.68 -3.92 20.94
N ALA A 75 -16.04 -4.70 20.07
CA ALA A 75 -14.64 -5.05 20.23
C ALA A 75 -13.75 -3.80 20.18
N TYR A 76 -12.65 -3.82 20.95
CA TYR A 76 -11.63 -2.77 20.99
C TYR A 76 -12.11 -1.38 21.48
N GLN A 77 -13.27 -1.28 22.13
CA GLN A 77 -13.63 -0.06 22.85
C GLN A 77 -12.55 0.28 23.88
N GLY A 78 -12.15 1.55 23.95
CA GLY A 78 -11.01 1.99 24.75
C GLY A 78 -9.62 1.65 24.18
N TYR A 79 -9.55 0.85 23.10
CA TYR A 79 -8.31 0.40 22.46
C TYR A 79 -8.22 0.86 20.99
N CYS A 80 -8.57 2.12 20.73
CA CYS A 80 -8.60 2.70 19.37
C CYS A 80 -7.26 2.51 18.62
N GLU A 81 -6.12 2.72 19.29
CA GLU A 81 -4.80 2.50 18.67
C GLU A 81 -4.59 1.05 18.23
N ARG A 82 -4.93 0.10 19.11
CA ARG A 82 -4.83 -1.31 18.77
C ARG A 82 -5.71 -1.66 17.58
N ALA A 83 -6.92 -1.09 17.48
CA ALA A 83 -7.81 -1.33 16.36
C ALA A 83 -7.21 -0.84 15.03
N VAL A 84 -6.73 0.41 14.97
CA VAL A 84 -6.14 0.94 13.72
C VAL A 84 -4.82 0.25 13.36
N ARG A 85 -4.03 -0.17 14.35
CA ARG A 85 -2.81 -0.97 14.14
C ARG A 85 -3.13 -2.34 13.54
N LEU A 86 -4.14 -3.04 14.06
CA LEU A 86 -4.58 -4.32 13.51
C LEU A 86 -5.17 -4.19 12.12
N ALA A 87 -5.97 -3.14 11.88
CA ALA A 87 -6.54 -2.85 10.57
C ALA A 87 -5.43 -2.66 9.51
N TRP A 88 -4.39 -1.90 9.85
CA TRP A 88 -3.23 -1.68 8.98
C TRP A 88 -2.17 -2.80 9.03
N ASN A 89 -2.37 -3.84 9.84
CA ASN A 89 -1.37 -4.87 10.12
C ASN A 89 0.02 -4.29 10.44
N ARG A 90 0.07 -3.25 11.27
CA ARG A 90 1.29 -2.50 11.62
C ARG A 90 2.12 -3.21 12.68
N THR A 91 3.43 -3.19 12.49
CA THR A 91 4.43 -3.64 13.46
C THR A 91 4.75 -2.54 14.47
N THR A 92 4.80 -1.28 14.03
CA THR A 92 4.97 -0.12 14.91
C THR A 92 3.81 0.00 15.89
N HIS A 93 4.15 0.24 17.14
CA HIS A 93 3.20 0.32 18.25
C HIS A 93 3.38 1.63 19.02
N HIS A 94 2.28 2.33 19.23
CA HIS A 94 2.17 3.47 20.13
C HIS A 94 1.24 3.08 21.28
N ALA A 95 1.53 3.51 22.51
CA ALA A 95 0.69 3.10 23.64
C ALA A 95 -0.66 3.82 23.66
N SER A 96 -0.77 4.96 22.97
CA SER A 96 -2.01 5.73 22.83
C SER A 96 -2.09 6.53 21.52
N ALA A 97 -3.29 7.00 21.18
CA ALA A 97 -3.52 7.81 19.99
C ALA A 97 -2.81 9.17 20.09
N ILE A 98 -2.74 9.77 21.28
CA ILE A 98 -2.04 11.03 21.48
C ILE A 98 -0.52 10.88 21.35
N GLU A 99 0.04 9.74 21.76
CA GLU A 99 1.44 9.42 21.51
C GLU A 99 1.71 9.22 20.02
N HIS A 100 0.86 8.46 19.32
CA HIS A 100 0.99 8.29 17.86
C HIS A 100 0.94 9.65 17.16
N TRP A 101 0.00 10.52 17.52
CA TRP A 101 -0.06 11.88 16.99
C TRP A 101 1.23 12.67 17.24
N ARG A 102 1.79 12.60 18.45
CA ARG A 102 2.99 13.36 18.84
C ARG A 102 4.30 12.77 18.30
N SER A 103 4.31 11.48 17.96
CA SER A 103 5.49 10.78 17.45
C SER A 103 5.99 11.32 16.10
N SER A 104 7.22 10.95 15.74
CA SER A 104 7.82 11.22 14.43
C SER A 104 7.31 10.32 13.30
N ASP A 105 6.39 9.38 13.59
CA ASP A 105 5.85 8.41 12.63
C ASP A 105 4.89 9.08 11.63
N GLY A 106 5.41 9.44 10.45
CA GLY A 106 4.65 10.16 9.43
C GLY A 106 4.49 11.66 9.73
N ALA A 107 4.30 12.44 8.68
CA ALA A 107 4.06 13.88 8.80
C ALA A 107 2.69 14.17 9.40
N ARG A 108 2.61 15.21 10.25
CA ARG A 108 1.35 15.71 10.79
C ARG A 108 0.72 16.73 9.85
N HIS A 109 -0.57 16.57 9.59
CA HIS A 109 -1.37 17.53 8.83
C HIS A 109 -2.55 17.98 9.69
N THR A 110 -2.62 19.27 10.02
CA THR A 110 -3.66 19.82 10.90
C THR A 110 -4.88 20.37 10.15
N THR A 111 -4.81 20.42 8.82
CA THR A 111 -5.85 20.95 7.93
C THR A 111 -6.07 20.05 6.73
N GLY A 112 -7.11 20.36 5.94
CA GLY A 112 -7.48 19.62 4.73
C GLY A 112 -8.25 18.33 4.98
N THR A 113 -8.73 17.73 3.91
CA THR A 113 -9.41 16.43 3.92
C THR A 113 -8.37 15.32 4.05
N PRO A 114 -8.44 14.47 5.09
CA PRO A 114 -7.54 13.33 5.22
C PRO A 114 -7.68 12.40 3.99
N PRO A 115 -6.56 11.99 3.36
CA PRO A 115 -6.61 11.04 2.25
C PRO A 115 -7.06 9.68 2.76
N ARG A 116 -7.57 8.85 1.84
CA ARG A 116 -8.04 7.50 2.16
C ARG A 116 -6.97 6.69 2.89
N GLY A 117 -7.34 6.07 4.01
CA GLY A 117 -6.45 5.28 4.83
C GLY A 117 -5.65 6.06 5.88
N ALA A 118 -5.61 7.39 5.81
CA ALA A 118 -4.90 8.20 6.80
C ALA A 118 -5.40 7.93 8.23
N PHE A 119 -4.49 7.95 9.20
CA PHE A 119 -4.90 8.03 10.60
C PHE A 119 -5.43 9.42 10.87
N VAL A 120 -6.58 9.48 11.53
CA VAL A 120 -7.25 10.73 11.90
C VAL A 120 -7.31 10.78 13.42
N PHE A 121 -6.91 11.90 14.01
CA PHE A 121 -6.70 12.02 15.45
C PHE A 121 -7.59 13.09 16.09
N TRP A 122 -8.03 12.82 17.31
CA TRP A 122 -8.82 13.74 18.14
C TRP A 122 -8.33 13.77 19.58
N ASN A 123 -8.52 14.91 20.25
CA ASN A 123 -8.20 15.09 21.67
C ASN A 123 -9.47 15.08 22.53
N ILE A 124 -10.09 13.91 22.66
CA ILE A 124 -11.35 13.71 23.40
C ILE A 124 -11.17 12.95 24.72
N SER A 125 -9.94 12.52 25.01
CA SER A 125 -9.59 11.80 26.24
C SER A 125 -8.11 12.04 26.57
N ALA A 126 -7.67 11.63 27.76
CA ALA A 126 -6.26 11.68 28.14
C ALA A 126 -5.34 10.88 27.19
N TYR A 127 -5.88 9.85 26.51
CA TYR A 127 -5.15 9.00 25.57
C TYR A 127 -5.38 9.41 24.10
N GLY A 128 -6.19 10.44 23.85
CA GLY A 128 -6.66 10.81 22.52
C GLY A 128 -7.65 9.80 21.93
N HIS A 129 -7.90 9.93 20.62
CA HIS A 129 -8.65 8.98 19.82
C HIS A 129 -8.09 8.94 18.40
N VAL A 130 -8.16 7.77 17.75
CA VAL A 130 -7.68 7.57 16.39
C VAL A 130 -8.64 6.70 15.58
N GLY A 131 -8.77 7.01 14.30
CA GLY A 131 -9.54 6.27 13.30
C GLY A 131 -8.86 6.30 11.94
N ILE A 132 -9.48 5.67 10.93
CA ILE A 132 -8.98 5.60 9.56
C ILE A 132 -9.91 6.37 8.63
N ALA A 133 -9.36 7.31 7.87
CA ALA A 133 -10.10 8.09 6.88
C ALA A 133 -10.60 7.23 5.71
N ASP A 134 -11.81 7.50 5.23
CA ASP A 134 -12.33 6.86 4.01
C ASP A 134 -11.88 7.57 2.71
N GLY A 135 -11.31 8.77 2.84
CA GLY A 135 -10.86 9.65 1.75
C GLY A 135 -11.87 10.71 1.31
N ASN A 136 -13.09 10.66 1.83
CA ASN A 136 -14.24 11.48 1.43
C ASN A 136 -14.82 12.29 2.60
N GLY A 137 -14.02 12.54 3.64
CA GLY A 137 -14.43 13.27 4.85
C GLY A 137 -15.15 12.41 5.90
N GLY A 138 -15.20 11.09 5.70
CA GLY A 138 -15.63 10.13 6.71
C GLY A 138 -14.44 9.38 7.33
N VAL A 139 -14.73 8.71 8.44
CA VAL A 139 -13.76 7.95 9.23
C VAL A 139 -14.38 6.66 9.73
N TRP A 140 -13.59 5.61 9.74
CA TRP A 140 -13.85 4.37 10.46
C TRP A 140 -13.12 4.42 11.80
N ALA A 141 -13.83 4.22 12.90
CA ALA A 141 -13.24 4.28 14.23
C ALA A 141 -14.00 3.38 15.22
N THR A 142 -13.37 3.12 16.36
CA THR A 142 -14.09 2.63 17.54
C THR A 142 -14.91 3.78 18.16
N SER A 143 -15.77 3.47 19.11
CA SER A 143 -16.58 4.45 19.86
C SER A 143 -17.58 5.29 19.04
N VAL A 144 -17.82 4.95 17.77
CA VAL A 144 -18.96 5.48 17.01
C VAL A 144 -20.24 4.87 17.59
N ASN A 145 -21.02 5.66 18.31
CA ASN A 145 -22.19 5.22 19.08
C ASN A 145 -21.87 4.02 20.02
N GLY A 146 -20.66 3.97 20.58
CA GLY A 146 -20.23 2.88 21.47
C GLY A 146 -19.77 1.59 20.76
N ALA A 147 -19.65 1.61 19.43
CA ALA A 147 -19.21 0.46 18.62
C ALA A 147 -18.13 0.87 17.61
N ILE A 148 -17.57 -0.09 16.90
CA ILE A 148 -16.88 0.15 15.64
C ILE A 148 -17.92 0.65 14.64
N GLY A 149 -17.63 1.75 13.96
CA GLY A 149 -18.52 2.28 12.94
C GLY A 149 -17.88 3.32 12.04
N HIS A 150 -18.69 3.77 11.08
CA HIS A 150 -18.34 4.84 10.16
C HIS A 150 -19.10 6.11 10.54
N ALA A 151 -18.39 7.23 10.54
CA ALA A 151 -18.95 8.53 10.86
C ALA A 151 -18.27 9.63 10.04
N ARG A 152 -18.86 10.83 10.02
CA ARG A 152 -18.17 12.02 9.50
C ARG A 152 -16.98 12.34 10.40
N GLN A 153 -15.92 12.90 9.84
CA GLN A 153 -14.72 13.32 10.59
C GLN A 153 -15.05 14.24 11.79
N GLY A 154 -16.06 15.09 11.65
CA GLY A 154 -16.54 15.99 12.71
C GLY A 154 -17.40 15.33 13.79
N TYR A 155 -17.60 14.00 13.76
CA TYR A 155 -18.38 13.28 14.77
C TYR A 155 -17.74 13.35 16.16
N PHE A 156 -16.41 13.22 16.23
CA PHE A 156 -15.66 13.44 17.45
C PHE A 156 -15.22 14.90 17.56
N ALA A 157 -15.34 15.48 18.75
CA ALA A 157 -14.89 16.84 19.03
C ALA A 157 -13.35 16.96 19.05
N HIS A 158 -12.83 18.19 19.10
CA HIS A 158 -11.40 18.48 19.28
C HIS A 158 -10.48 17.75 18.27
N TYR A 159 -10.78 17.92 16.99
CA TYR A 159 -9.95 17.42 15.91
C TYR A 159 -8.51 17.95 15.99
N LEU A 160 -7.54 17.04 15.88
CA LEU A 160 -6.12 17.38 15.90
C LEU A 160 -5.53 17.48 14.50
N GLY A 161 -5.90 16.55 13.62
CA GLY A 161 -5.26 16.38 12.34
C GLY A 161 -5.25 14.94 11.87
N TRP A 162 -4.47 14.69 10.82
CA TRP A 162 -4.24 13.38 10.26
C TRP A 162 -2.74 13.14 9.99
N LYS A 163 -2.37 11.86 9.91
CA LYS A 163 -1.06 11.38 9.45
C LYS A 163 -1.27 10.30 8.39
N PRO A 164 -0.34 10.12 7.43
CA PRO A 164 -0.42 9.03 6.46
C PRO A 164 -0.58 7.65 7.13
N GLY A 165 -1.39 6.77 6.53
CA GLY A 165 -1.83 5.50 7.14
C GLY A 165 -0.76 4.41 7.22
N ASN A 166 0.28 4.46 6.38
CA ASN A 166 1.32 3.45 6.37
C ASN A 166 2.69 4.07 6.12
N SER A 167 3.54 3.97 7.13
CA SER A 167 4.96 4.36 7.10
C SER A 167 5.84 3.18 7.52
N ASN A 168 5.33 1.93 7.43
CA ASN A 168 6.14 0.74 7.76
C ASN A 168 7.47 0.75 7.02
#